data_AF-A0A7V8EBC8-F1
#
_entry.id   AF-A0A7V8EBC8-F1
#
_cell.length_a   1.000
_cell.length_b   1.000
_cell.length_c   1.000
_cell.angle_alpha   90.00
_cell.angle_beta   90.00
_cell.angle_gamma   90.00
#
_symmetry.space_group_name_H-M   'P 1'
#
loop_
_entity.id
_entity.type
_entity.pdbx_description
1 polymer ?
#
loop_
_entity_poly.entity_id
_entity_poly.type
_entity_poly.pdbx_seq_one_letter_code
_entity_poly.pdbx_strand_id
1 'polypeptide(L)'
;MTIQLASTRFGISERAYKSVDLNHLEEIGVGVRADEWVFYAAQVRPFYDQINGIVGQLAGLLILGQAKSCFEAYYSLASTPQDQIEECRSGLAQIRPPLTAVVHHNHLSKASAQVEEIARTLRRSVSNPDQLRVAIPQMVKSLESVCSMLRCAADPVVRLQTIDFADGCACCTPRKNQEFSITEQSLIQAK
;
A
#
# COMPACT_ATOMS: atom_id res chain seq x y z
N MET A 1 31.46 -9.83 22.22
CA MET A 1 31.39 -8.97 21.02
C MET A 1 29.93 -8.96 20.60
N THR A 2 29.19 -7.96 21.08
CA THR A 2 27.72 -7.95 21.02
C THR A 2 27.32 -6.89 20.01
N ILE A 3 26.79 -7.32 18.87
CA ILE A 3 26.32 -6.42 17.82
C ILE A 3 24.93 -5.93 18.23
N GLN A 4 24.84 -4.68 18.69
CA GLN A 4 23.58 -3.93 18.73
C GLN A 4 23.34 -3.30 17.35
N LEU A 5 22.33 -3.80 16.63
CA LEU A 5 21.75 -3.09 15.48
C LEU A 5 20.46 -2.42 15.95
N ALA A 6 20.56 -1.16 16.34
CA ALA A 6 19.42 -0.27 16.49
C ALA A 6 19.31 0.58 15.23
N SER A 7 18.41 0.23 14.32
CA SER A 7 17.95 1.13 13.25
C SER A 7 16.59 0.71 12.73
N THR A 8 15.55 1.04 13.50
CA THR A 8 14.16 1.09 13.02
C THR A 8 13.97 2.42 12.30
N ARG A 9 14.34 2.51 11.01
CA ARG A 9 14.17 3.75 10.23
C ARG A 9 12.85 3.84 9.47
N PHE A 10 12.02 2.81 9.52
CA PHE A 10 10.60 2.86 9.20
C PHE A 10 9.84 2.07 10.26
N GLY A 11 9.26 2.77 11.22
CA GLY A 11 8.53 2.20 12.36
C GLY A 11 7.18 1.57 11.99
N ILE A 12 7.16 0.61 11.07
CA ILE A 12 6.08 -0.39 11.06
C ILE A 12 6.58 -1.53 11.94
N SER A 13 6.31 -1.32 13.22
CA SER A 13 6.74 -2.14 14.34
C SER A 13 6.36 -3.62 14.16
N GLU A 14 7.34 -4.52 14.21
CA GLU A 14 7.17 -5.97 14.49
C GLU A 14 6.35 -6.22 15.78
N ARG A 15 6.21 -5.21 16.65
CA ARG A 15 5.36 -5.25 17.85
C ARG A 15 3.92 -4.77 17.62
N ALA A 16 3.57 -4.16 16.48
CA ALA A 16 2.19 -3.76 16.21
C ALA A 16 1.27 -4.97 15.94
N TYR A 17 1.83 -6.11 15.55
CA TYR A 17 1.08 -7.35 15.30
C TYR A 17 1.23 -8.40 16.41
N LYS A 18 2.06 -8.16 17.45
CA LYS A 18 2.21 -9.07 18.61
C LYS A 18 1.17 -8.79 19.70
N SER A 19 -0.09 -8.90 19.30
CA SER A 19 -1.25 -9.31 20.10
C SER A 19 -2.47 -8.95 19.25
N VAL A 20 -2.83 -9.82 18.31
CA VAL A 20 -4.17 -9.75 17.73
C VAL A 20 -5.11 -10.00 18.91
N ASP A 21 -5.72 -8.93 19.41
CA ASP A 21 -6.81 -9.02 20.37
C ASP A 21 -7.97 -9.70 19.64
N LEU A 22 -8.12 -11.01 19.86
CA LEU A 22 -9.15 -11.83 19.24
C LEU A 22 -10.56 -11.33 19.59
N ASN A 23 -10.71 -10.50 20.64
CA ASN A 23 -11.98 -9.89 21.01
C ASN A 23 -12.43 -8.78 20.06
N HIS A 24 -11.56 -8.25 19.19
CA HIS A 24 -11.92 -7.27 18.15
C HIS A 24 -12.31 -7.89 16.80
N LEU A 25 -12.37 -9.22 16.71
CA LEU A 25 -12.86 -9.94 15.53
C LEU A 25 -14.40 -10.00 15.47
N GLU A 26 -15.10 -9.73 16.57
CA GLU A 26 -16.56 -9.92 16.69
C GLU A 26 -17.42 -9.00 15.81
N GLU A 27 -16.86 -7.94 15.20
CA GLU A 27 -17.62 -7.01 14.34
C GLU A 27 -17.21 -7.02 12.85
N ILE A 28 -16.32 -7.91 12.43
CA ILE A 28 -15.81 -7.94 11.04
C ILE A 28 -16.55 -9.01 10.23
N GLY A 29 -17.63 -8.61 9.55
CA GLY A 29 -18.33 -9.43 8.55
C GLY A 29 -19.10 -10.65 9.08
N VAL A 30 -19.14 -10.84 10.39
CA VAL A 30 -19.90 -11.91 11.07
C VAL A 30 -21.39 -11.74 10.77
N GLY A 31 -22.02 -12.79 10.21
CA GLY A 31 -23.42 -12.77 9.79
C GLY A 31 -23.68 -12.24 8.36
N VAL A 32 -22.67 -11.69 7.67
CA VAL A 32 -22.76 -11.22 6.26
C VAL A 32 -21.96 -12.12 5.31
N ARG A 33 -20.83 -12.65 5.78
CA ARG A 33 -20.00 -13.63 5.07
C ARG A 33 -20.01 -14.97 5.81
N ALA A 34 -19.68 -16.05 5.10
CA ALA A 34 -19.46 -17.34 5.73
C ALA A 34 -18.24 -17.29 6.67
N ASP A 35 -18.30 -18.01 7.79
CA ASP A 35 -17.24 -18.00 8.81
C ASP A 35 -15.86 -18.38 8.24
N GLU A 36 -15.82 -19.35 7.31
CA GLU A 36 -14.59 -19.74 6.60
C GLU A 36 -13.94 -18.57 5.83
N TRP A 37 -14.75 -17.68 5.27
CA TRP A 37 -14.27 -16.50 4.55
C TRP A 37 -13.73 -15.46 5.53
N VAL A 38 -14.43 -15.23 6.64
CA VAL A 38 -13.99 -14.28 7.68
C VAL A 38 -12.65 -14.74 8.28
N PHE A 39 -12.53 -16.04 8.58
CA PHE A 39 -11.27 -16.63 9.08
C PHE A 39 -10.14 -16.53 8.06
N TYR A 40 -10.43 -16.77 6.78
CA TYR A 40 -9.47 -16.56 5.70
C TYR A 40 -9.05 -15.08 5.59
N ALA A 41 -10.02 -14.16 5.58
CA ALA A 41 -9.79 -12.72 5.46
C ALA A 41 -8.88 -12.19 6.58
N ALA A 42 -9.10 -12.65 7.82
CA ALA A 42 -8.26 -12.32 8.96
C ALA A 42 -6.79 -12.75 8.77
N GLN A 43 -6.55 -13.90 8.13
CA GLN A 43 -5.19 -14.39 7.84
C GLN A 43 -4.51 -13.62 6.70
N VAL A 44 -5.24 -13.26 5.64
CA VAL A 44 -4.66 -12.57 4.49
C VAL A 44 -4.48 -11.07 4.69
N ARG A 45 -5.22 -10.46 5.63
CA ARG A 45 -5.23 -9.01 5.85
C ARG A 45 -3.84 -8.39 6.07
N PRO A 46 -2.96 -8.95 6.92
CA PRO A 46 -1.61 -8.39 7.08
C PRO A 46 -0.83 -8.32 5.77
N PHE A 47 -0.98 -9.33 4.90
CA PHE A 47 -0.32 -9.38 3.60
C PHE A 47 -0.96 -8.41 2.60
N TYR A 48 -2.28 -8.28 2.60
CA TYR A 48 -2.99 -7.29 1.80
C TYR A 48 -2.52 -5.86 2.13
N ASP A 49 -2.48 -5.53 3.41
CA ASP A 49 -2.04 -4.21 3.91
C ASP A 49 -0.55 -3.99 3.60
N GLN A 50 0.29 -5.02 3.76
CA GLN A 50 1.71 -4.96 3.42
C GLN A 50 1.93 -4.72 1.92
N ILE A 51 1.18 -5.39 1.04
CA ILE A 51 1.26 -5.14 -0.41
C ILE A 51 0.86 -3.70 -0.74
N ASN A 52 -0.22 -3.18 -0.14
CA ASN A 52 -0.60 -1.77 -0.31
C ASN A 52 0.50 -0.81 0.15
N GLY A 53 1.14 -1.08 1.28
CA GLY A 53 2.27 -0.30 1.80
C GLY A 53 3.46 -0.29 0.83
N ILE A 54 3.83 -1.47 0.30
CA ILE A 54 4.92 -1.61 -0.68
C ILE A 54 4.58 -0.88 -1.99
N VAL A 55 3.33 -0.97 -2.47
CA VAL A 55 2.85 -0.21 -3.63
C VAL A 55 3.03 1.29 -3.39
N GLY A 56 2.66 1.80 -2.22
CA GLY A 56 2.87 3.21 -1.85
C GLY A 56 4.35 3.61 -1.82
N GLN A 57 5.23 2.76 -1.28
CA GLN A 57 6.67 3.00 -1.29
C GLN A 57 7.23 3.04 -2.71
N LEU A 58 6.86 2.07 -3.56
CA LEU A 58 7.28 2.03 -4.97
C LEU A 58 6.78 3.25 -5.73
N ALA A 59 5.51 3.66 -5.54
CA ALA A 59 4.98 4.87 -6.15
C ALA A 59 5.77 6.12 -5.73
N GLY A 60 6.04 6.27 -4.42
CA GLY A 60 6.84 7.35 -3.88
C GLY A 60 8.26 7.37 -4.46
N LEU A 61 8.90 6.21 -4.57
CA LEU A 61 10.19 6.10 -5.25
C LEU A 61 10.05 6.54 -6.71
N LEU A 62 9.14 5.98 -7.51
CA LEU A 62 9.02 6.34 -8.92
C LEU A 62 8.82 7.85 -9.15
N ILE A 63 8.07 8.52 -8.27
CA ILE A 63 7.92 9.99 -8.27
C ILE A 63 9.26 10.67 -8.00
N LEU A 64 9.99 10.26 -6.97
CA LEU A 64 11.32 10.79 -6.65
C LEU A 64 12.34 10.55 -7.78
N GLY A 65 12.19 9.47 -8.54
CA GLY A 65 13.07 9.13 -9.66
C GLY A 65 12.95 10.10 -10.83
N GLN A 66 11.84 10.83 -10.91
CA GLN A 66 11.63 11.89 -11.89
C GLN A 66 12.16 13.25 -11.41
N ALA A 67 12.42 13.42 -10.11
CA ALA A 67 12.97 14.65 -9.56
C ALA A 67 14.48 14.78 -9.89
N LYS A 68 14.91 15.99 -10.26
CA LYS A 68 16.33 16.27 -10.52
C LYS A 68 17.13 16.16 -9.22
N SER A 69 18.30 15.49 -9.26
CA SER A 69 19.32 15.44 -8.20
C SER A 69 19.09 14.53 -6.98
N CYS A 70 18.13 13.59 -7.00
CA CYS A 70 17.87 12.66 -5.88
C CYS A 70 18.40 11.22 -6.08
N PHE A 71 19.32 10.99 -7.02
CA PHE A 71 19.66 9.64 -7.51
C PHE A 71 20.44 8.78 -6.49
N GLU A 72 21.37 9.35 -5.71
CA GLU A 72 22.16 8.56 -4.76
C GLU A 72 21.34 8.00 -3.59
N ALA A 73 20.35 8.77 -3.10
CA ALA A 73 19.42 8.28 -2.07
C ALA A 73 18.60 7.08 -2.56
N TYR A 74 18.31 7.04 -3.86
CA TYR A 74 17.49 6.05 -4.51
C TYR A 74 18.06 4.63 -4.42
N TYR A 75 19.38 4.49 -4.52
CA TYR A 75 20.05 3.18 -4.47
C TYR A 75 19.83 2.49 -3.12
N SER A 76 19.95 3.25 -2.03
CA SER A 76 19.75 2.73 -0.68
C SER A 76 18.29 2.40 -0.36
N LEU A 77 17.34 3.12 -0.98
CA LEU A 77 15.91 2.96 -0.70
C LEU A 77 15.25 1.89 -1.58
N ALA A 78 15.85 1.54 -2.72
CA ALA A 78 15.27 0.56 -3.66
C ALA A 78 15.36 -0.90 -3.19
N SER A 79 16.23 -1.24 -2.24
CA SER A 79 16.34 -2.61 -1.70
C SER A 79 15.18 -2.97 -0.77
N THR A 80 14.71 -2.02 0.05
CA THR A 80 13.70 -2.28 1.08
C THR A 80 12.38 -2.83 0.51
N PRO A 81 11.78 -2.26 -0.56
CA PRO A 81 10.56 -2.81 -1.15
C PRO A 81 10.73 -4.24 -1.69
N GLN A 82 11.92 -4.58 -2.19
CA GLN A 82 12.19 -5.92 -2.72
C GLN A 82 12.24 -6.97 -1.59
N ASP A 83 12.97 -6.68 -0.52
CA ASP A 83 13.08 -7.62 0.60
C ASP A 83 11.70 -7.81 1.28
N GLN A 84 10.94 -6.72 1.43
CA GLN A 84 9.58 -6.76 2.02
C GLN A 84 8.60 -7.58 1.18
N ILE A 85 8.63 -7.49 -0.15
CA ILE A 85 7.68 -8.23 -1.00
C ILE A 85 8.03 -9.71 -1.08
N GLU A 86 9.31 -10.08 -1.01
CA GLU A 86 9.74 -11.49 -0.96
C GLU A 86 9.25 -12.20 0.30
N GLU A 87 9.38 -11.54 1.47
CA GLU A 87 8.83 -12.02 2.73
C GLU A 87 7.29 -12.12 2.67
N CYS A 88 6.63 -11.06 2.21
CA CYS A 88 5.17 -11.01 2.07
C CYS A 88 4.63 -12.17 1.20
N ARG A 89 5.29 -12.45 0.08
CA ARG A 89 4.91 -13.54 -0.84
C ARG A 89 5.10 -14.90 -0.19
N SER A 90 6.21 -15.09 0.51
CA SER A 90 6.50 -16.33 1.22
C SER A 90 5.44 -16.65 2.26
N GLY A 91 4.99 -15.63 3.02
CA GLY A 91 3.90 -15.77 4.00
C GLY A 91 2.54 -16.00 3.35
N LEU A 92 2.20 -15.26 2.30
CA LEU A 92 0.95 -15.42 1.56
C LEU A 92 0.80 -16.84 0.98
N ALA A 93 1.90 -17.43 0.48
CA ALA A 93 1.91 -18.78 -0.09
C ALA A 93 1.62 -19.89 0.93
N GLN A 94 1.76 -19.63 2.24
CA GLN A 94 1.42 -20.60 3.29
C GLN A 94 -0.08 -20.65 3.59
N ILE A 95 -0.85 -19.64 3.15
CA ILE A 95 -2.29 -19.58 3.42
C ILE A 95 -3.04 -20.48 2.45
N ARG A 96 -3.88 -21.36 2.99
CA ARG A 96 -4.79 -22.20 2.19
C ARG A 96 -6.16 -21.51 2.10
N PRO A 97 -6.56 -21.00 0.93
CA PRO A 97 -7.87 -20.39 0.78
C PRO A 97 -8.99 -21.45 0.82
N PRO A 98 -10.15 -21.17 1.42
CA PRO A 98 -11.37 -21.94 1.17
C PRO A 98 -11.78 -21.83 -0.31
N LEU A 99 -12.58 -22.77 -0.80
CA LEU A 99 -13.01 -22.81 -2.21
C LEU A 99 -13.65 -21.50 -2.67
N THR A 100 -14.43 -20.88 -1.79
CA THR A 100 -15.09 -19.59 -2.01
C THR A 100 -14.08 -18.47 -2.26
N ALA A 101 -12.88 -18.52 -1.66
CA ALA A 101 -11.84 -17.50 -1.69
C ALA A 101 -10.69 -17.71 -2.68
N VAL A 102 -10.74 -18.79 -3.48
CA VAL A 102 -9.67 -19.11 -4.44
C VAL A 102 -9.42 -17.95 -5.42
N VAL A 103 -10.48 -17.33 -5.95
CA VAL A 103 -10.35 -16.21 -6.90
C VAL A 103 -9.71 -14.99 -6.24
N HIS A 104 -10.11 -14.64 -5.02
CA HIS A 104 -9.52 -13.55 -4.25
C HIS A 104 -8.03 -13.80 -3.96
N HIS A 105 -7.70 -15.01 -3.48
CA HIS A 105 -6.31 -15.40 -3.22
C HIS A 105 -5.46 -15.32 -4.50
N ASN A 106 -6.00 -15.75 -5.64
CA ASN A 106 -5.31 -15.65 -6.93
C ASN A 106 -5.03 -14.20 -7.34
N HIS A 107 -5.93 -13.26 -7.09
CA HIS A 107 -5.67 -11.84 -7.33
C HIS A 107 -4.53 -11.32 -6.45
N LEU A 108 -4.52 -11.66 -5.16
CA LEU A 108 -3.43 -11.26 -4.25
C LEU A 108 -2.07 -11.85 -4.64
N SER A 109 -2.05 -13.14 -5.00
CA SER A 109 -0.83 -13.82 -5.44
C SER A 109 -0.28 -13.23 -6.74
N LYS A 110 -1.15 -12.88 -7.69
CA LYS A 110 -0.75 -12.18 -8.93
C LYS A 110 -0.25 -10.76 -8.65
N ALA A 111 -0.97 -10.01 -7.81
CA ALA A 111 -0.57 -8.65 -7.43
C ALA A 111 0.81 -8.65 -6.77
N SER A 112 1.03 -9.50 -5.78
CA SER A 112 2.32 -9.61 -5.08
C SER A 112 3.46 -10.03 -6.02
N ALA A 113 3.21 -10.94 -6.96
CA ALA A 113 4.21 -11.31 -7.97
C ALA A 113 4.59 -10.16 -8.89
N GLN A 114 3.62 -9.35 -9.31
CA GLN A 114 3.87 -8.19 -10.15
C GLN A 114 4.57 -7.06 -9.39
N VAL A 115 4.27 -6.87 -8.10
CA VAL A 115 5.01 -5.94 -7.22
C VAL A 115 6.47 -6.36 -7.08
N GLU A 116 6.76 -7.65 -6.91
CA GLU A 116 8.13 -8.16 -6.88
C GLU A 116 8.88 -7.84 -8.18
N GLU A 117 8.25 -8.04 -9.33
CA GLU A 117 8.89 -7.74 -10.62
C GLU A 117 9.17 -6.24 -10.79
N ILE A 118 8.27 -5.37 -10.32
CA ILE A 118 8.50 -3.92 -10.30
C ILE A 118 9.69 -3.58 -9.39
N ALA A 119 9.73 -4.12 -8.17
CA ALA A 119 10.83 -3.86 -7.22
C ALA A 119 12.18 -4.36 -7.77
N ARG A 120 12.19 -5.55 -8.39
CA ARG A 120 13.37 -6.12 -9.05
C ARG A 120 13.84 -5.26 -10.23
N THR A 121 12.91 -4.79 -11.05
CA THR A 121 13.20 -3.88 -12.17
C THR A 121 13.80 -2.57 -11.67
N LEU A 122 13.18 -1.98 -10.65
CA LEU A 122 13.66 -0.75 -10.01
C LEU A 122 15.10 -0.90 -9.52
N ARG A 123 15.40 -1.98 -8.81
CA ARG A 123 16.75 -2.26 -8.29
C ARG A 123 17.79 -2.51 -9.39
N ARG A 124 17.39 -3.07 -10.54
CA ARG A 124 18.30 -3.23 -11.69
C ARG A 124 18.56 -1.90 -12.39
N SER A 125 17.56 -1.03 -12.47
CA SER A 125 17.67 0.24 -13.19
C SER A 125 18.26 1.39 -12.36
N VAL A 126 18.23 1.32 -11.03
CA VAL A 126 18.72 2.41 -10.14
C VAL A 126 20.21 2.69 -10.25
N SER A 127 21.04 1.82 -10.85
CA SER A 127 22.46 2.13 -11.06
C SER A 127 22.72 3.00 -12.30
N ASN A 128 21.72 3.19 -13.18
CA ASN A 128 21.87 3.96 -14.41
C ASN A 128 20.67 4.91 -14.61
N PRO A 129 20.87 6.24 -14.50
CA PRO A 129 19.79 7.22 -14.62
C PRO A 129 19.00 7.14 -15.92
N ASP A 130 19.65 6.86 -17.05
CA ASP A 130 18.99 6.80 -18.35
C ASP A 130 18.16 5.52 -18.49
N GLN A 131 18.65 4.39 -17.97
CA GLN A 131 17.85 3.16 -17.89
C GLN A 131 16.64 3.34 -16.97
N LEU A 132 16.82 4.00 -15.82
CA LEU A 132 15.73 4.27 -14.90
C LEU A 132 14.64 5.12 -15.56
N ARG A 133 15.01 6.19 -16.27
CA ARG A 133 14.07 7.05 -17.01
C ARG A 133 13.26 6.27 -18.05
N VAL A 134 13.88 5.34 -18.76
CA VAL A 134 13.20 4.50 -19.76
C VAL A 134 12.28 3.47 -19.09
N ALA A 135 12.66 2.93 -17.93
CA ALA A 135 11.88 1.90 -17.23
C ALA A 135 10.67 2.46 -16.46
N ILE A 136 10.75 3.70 -15.96
CA ILE A 136 9.70 4.33 -15.12
C ILE A 136 8.29 4.24 -15.75
N PRO A 137 8.06 4.62 -17.03
CA PRO A 137 6.72 4.56 -17.62
C PRO A 137 6.11 3.16 -17.60
N GLN A 138 6.93 2.13 -17.79
CA GLN A 138 6.46 0.74 -17.74
C GLN A 138 6.16 0.32 -16.29
N MET A 139 7.02 0.69 -15.33
CA MET A 139 6.79 0.42 -13.91
C MET A 139 5.51 1.08 -13.39
N VAL A 140 5.21 2.31 -13.82
CA VAL A 140 3.96 3.02 -13.48
C VAL A 140 2.74 2.25 -14.00
N LYS A 141 2.72 1.85 -15.27
CA LYS A 141 1.64 1.03 -15.83
C LYS A 141 1.47 -0.30 -15.08
N SER A 142 2.59 -0.93 -14.72
CA SER A 142 2.56 -2.16 -13.92
C SER A 142 2.00 -1.92 -12.51
N LEU A 143 2.28 -0.79 -11.86
CA LEU A 143 1.67 -0.43 -10.57
C LEU A 143 0.17 -0.16 -10.70
N GLU A 144 -0.28 0.53 -11.75
CA GLU A 144 -1.72 0.76 -11.99
C GLU A 144 -2.50 -0.57 -12.11
N SER A 145 -1.91 -1.53 -12.82
CA SER A 145 -2.43 -2.89 -12.94
C SER A 145 -2.47 -3.62 -11.59
N VAL A 146 -1.44 -3.48 -10.76
CA VAL A 146 -1.45 -3.99 -9.38
C VAL A 146 -2.58 -3.38 -8.56
N CYS A 147 -2.72 -2.05 -8.58
CA CYS A 147 -3.80 -1.35 -7.88
C CYS A 147 -5.19 -1.82 -8.35
N SER A 148 -5.35 -2.15 -9.63
CA SER A 148 -6.58 -2.75 -10.14
C SER A 148 -6.85 -4.14 -9.55
N MET A 149 -5.83 -5.01 -9.50
CA MET A 149 -5.96 -6.33 -8.87
C MET A 149 -6.27 -6.24 -7.38
N LEU A 150 -5.66 -5.31 -6.65
CA LEU A 150 -5.92 -5.09 -5.23
C LEU A 150 -7.33 -4.53 -4.98
N ARG A 151 -7.86 -3.70 -5.88
CA ARG A 151 -9.26 -3.27 -5.85
C ARG A 151 -10.23 -4.42 -6.11
N CYS A 152 -9.90 -5.32 -7.03
CA CYS A 152 -10.69 -6.56 -7.23
C CYS A 152 -10.64 -7.51 -6.04
N ALA A 153 -9.57 -7.46 -5.24
CA ALA A 153 -9.43 -8.19 -3.99
C ALA A 153 -9.93 -7.41 -2.76
N ALA A 154 -10.41 -6.18 -2.93
CA ALA A 154 -10.96 -5.42 -1.82
C ALA A 154 -12.32 -6.00 -1.41
N ASP A 155 -12.56 -6.07 -0.11
CA ASP A 155 -13.84 -6.41 0.48
C ASP A 155 -14.08 -5.53 1.71
N PRO A 156 -14.96 -4.51 1.61
CA PRO A 156 -15.21 -3.57 2.70
C PRO A 156 -15.86 -4.24 3.91
N VAL A 157 -16.57 -5.36 3.73
CA VAL A 157 -17.22 -6.11 4.82
C VAL A 157 -16.17 -6.71 5.77
N VAL A 158 -15.02 -7.08 5.24
CA VAL A 158 -13.87 -7.60 6.01
C VAL A 158 -12.72 -6.60 6.13
N ARG A 159 -12.98 -5.32 5.86
CA ARG A 159 -12.02 -4.21 5.95
C ARG A 159 -10.74 -4.40 5.12
N LEU A 160 -10.86 -5.09 3.98
CA LEU A 160 -9.83 -5.13 2.95
C LEU A 160 -10.09 -3.96 1.99
N GLN A 161 -9.37 -2.85 2.17
CA GLN A 161 -9.55 -1.63 1.37
C GLN A 161 -8.21 -1.15 0.83
N THR A 162 -8.18 -0.81 -0.45
CA THR A 162 -7.00 -0.20 -1.07
C THR A 162 -6.80 1.22 -0.56
N ILE A 163 -5.55 1.63 -0.44
CA ILE A 163 -5.21 3.04 -0.26
C ILE A 163 -5.56 3.77 -1.56
N ASP A 164 -6.49 4.72 -1.48
CA ASP A 164 -6.78 5.62 -2.60
C ASP A 164 -5.78 6.78 -2.58
N PHE A 165 -4.92 6.83 -3.60
CA PHE A 165 -3.94 7.90 -3.75
C PHE A 165 -4.51 9.15 -4.44
N ALA A 166 -5.76 9.12 -4.92
CA ALA A 166 -6.39 10.28 -5.55
C ALA A 166 -6.43 11.50 -4.62
N ASP A 167 -6.52 11.29 -3.31
CA ASP A 167 -6.58 12.34 -2.29
C ASP A 167 -5.29 12.47 -1.44
N GLY A 168 -4.27 11.65 -1.69
CA GLY A 168 -3.09 11.54 -0.81
C GLY A 168 -2.01 12.60 -0.99
N CYS A 169 -2.02 13.37 -2.09
CA CYS A 169 -1.04 14.41 -2.32
C CYS A 169 -1.57 15.77 -1.85
N ALA A 170 -0.98 16.32 -0.77
CA ALA A 170 -1.31 17.66 -0.26
C ALA A 170 -1.15 18.79 -1.30
N CYS A 171 -0.37 18.56 -2.36
CA CYS A 171 -0.15 19.51 -3.45
C CYS A 171 -1.17 19.37 -4.60
N CYS A 172 -1.87 18.23 -4.70
CA CYS A 172 -2.73 17.91 -5.85
C CYS A 172 -4.21 17.75 -5.49
N THR A 173 -4.60 17.85 -4.22
CA THR A 173 -6.02 17.94 -3.85
C THR A 173 -6.61 19.21 -4.48
N PRO A 174 -7.55 19.11 -5.43
CA PRO A 174 -8.22 20.30 -5.94
C PRO A 174 -8.94 20.96 -4.76
N ARG A 175 -8.56 22.19 -4.40
CA ARG A 175 -9.35 22.99 -3.47
C ARG A 175 -10.74 23.11 -4.07
N LYS A 176 -11.70 22.32 -3.60
CA LYS A 176 -13.11 22.59 -3.84
C LYS A 176 -13.34 23.99 -3.28
N ASN A 177 -13.72 24.93 -4.13
CA ASN A 177 -14.04 26.30 -3.75
C ASN A 177 -14.97 26.26 -2.55
N GLN A 178 -14.44 26.54 -1.35
CA GLN A 178 -15.27 26.90 -0.21
C GLN A 178 -15.83 28.28 -0.54
N GLU A 179 -17.03 28.29 -1.12
CA GLU A 179 -17.91 29.46 -1.09
C GLU A 179 -18.20 29.76 0.39
N PHE A 180 -17.31 30.54 1.01
CA PHE A 180 -17.56 31.20 2.27
C PHE A 180 -18.69 32.21 2.00
N SER A 181 -19.93 31.79 2.24
CA SER A 181 -21.04 32.70 2.44
C SER A 181 -20.76 33.52 3.69
N ILE A 182 -20.09 34.65 3.52
CA ILE A 182 -20.08 35.74 4.50
C ILE A 182 -21.53 36.24 4.55
N THR A 183 -22.29 35.74 5.51
CA THR A 183 -23.58 36.33 5.85
C THR A 183 -23.28 37.69 6.48
N GLU A 184 -23.58 38.76 5.75
CA GLU A 184 -23.39 40.15 6.16
C GLU A 184 -24.01 40.43 7.55
N GLN A 185 -23.14 40.60 8.54
CA GLN A 185 -23.42 41.39 9.73
C GLN A 185 -23.31 42.88 9.35
N SER A 186 -24.41 43.48 8.90
CA SER A 186 -24.50 44.94 8.80
C SER A 186 -25.94 45.44 8.92
N LEU A 187 -26.47 45.47 10.14
CA LEU A 187 -27.60 46.34 10.50
C LEU A 187 -27.62 46.57 12.02
N ILE A 188 -26.49 47.05 12.56
CA ILE A 188 -26.45 47.83 13.80
C ILE A 188 -25.80 49.16 13.44
N GLN A 189 -26.59 50.07 12.87
CA GLN A 189 -26.38 51.52 12.87
C GLN A 189 -27.65 52.19 12.33
N ALA A 190 -28.68 52.26 13.18
CA ALA A 190 -29.72 53.27 13.08
C ALA A 190 -29.52 54.21 14.28
N LYS A 191 -28.74 55.26 14.04
CA LYS A 191 -28.89 56.57 14.69
C LYS A 191 -29.86 57.38 13.85
#